data_AF-A0A2D5BBW5-F1
#
_entry.id   AF-A0A2D5BBW5-F1
#
_cell.length_a   1.000
_cell.length_b   1.000
_cell.length_c   1.000
_cell.angle_alpha   90.00
_cell.angle_beta   90.00
_cell.angle_gamma   90.00
#
_symmetry.space_group_name_H-M   'P 1'
#
loop_
_entity.id
_entity.type
_entity.pdbx_description
1 polymer ?
#
loop_
_entity_poly.entity_id
_entity_poly.type
_entity_poly.pdbx_seq_one_letter_code
_entity_poly.pdbx_strand_id
1 'polypeptide(L)'
;MRNLFFFVLIISTYLCGAQNQAVQISGVALTADSAKIPIPNAKFQVKGRKFTTESGADGFFSLTAIPGDSIFITRFGFERSKLHIPDTLSGDSYIALVSMELSTTELDEVTLYPWPRPENLNRELLSMTIETTDRDIALRNLAIQSLKEQAKVMGMDAGEISNYIMKSQSQTIHDANRYYGASGGAAILGRLSNPFAWSQFFQALKRGDFKN
;
A
#
# COMPACT_ATOMS: atom_id res chain seq x y z
N MET A 1 -37.70 -38.42 17.06
CA MET A 1 -37.10 -38.03 15.76
C MET A 1 -36.38 -36.67 15.79
N ARG A 2 -36.82 -35.69 16.57
CA ARG A 2 -36.21 -34.33 16.64
C ARG A 2 -34.76 -34.30 17.19
N ASN A 3 -34.42 -35.18 18.13
CA ASN A 3 -33.07 -35.24 18.72
C ASN A 3 -32.03 -35.91 17.80
N LEU A 4 -32.47 -36.79 16.89
CA LEU A 4 -31.59 -37.45 15.93
C LEU A 4 -31.12 -36.47 14.84
N PHE A 5 -32.01 -35.56 14.42
CA PHE A 5 -31.71 -34.53 13.43
C PHE A 5 -30.68 -33.51 13.93
N PHE A 6 -30.77 -33.13 15.22
CA PHE A 6 -29.79 -32.26 15.87
C PHE A 6 -28.40 -32.91 15.96
N PHE A 7 -28.34 -34.22 16.24
CA PHE A 7 -27.08 -34.95 16.33
C PHE A 7 -26.38 -35.07 14.97
N VAL A 8 -27.15 -35.26 13.89
CA VAL A 8 -26.64 -35.29 12.51
C VAL A 8 -26.16 -33.91 12.04
N LEU A 9 -26.82 -32.83 12.46
CA LEU A 9 -26.38 -31.47 12.12
C LEU A 9 -25.03 -31.13 12.79
N ILE A 10 -24.85 -31.56 14.03
CA ILE A 10 -23.63 -31.35 14.82
C ILE A 10 -22.45 -32.16 14.23
N ILE A 11 -22.66 -33.41 13.83
CA ILE A 11 -21.62 -34.25 13.20
C ILE A 11 -21.18 -33.69 11.84
N SER A 12 -22.12 -33.13 11.07
CA SER A 12 -21.85 -32.47 9.78
C SER A 12 -20.96 -31.22 9.93
N THR A 13 -21.17 -30.42 10.99
CA THR A 13 -20.33 -29.25 11.26
C THR A 13 -18.90 -29.63 11.68
N TYR A 14 -18.70 -30.75 12.37
CA TYR A 14 -17.36 -31.21 12.75
C TYR A 14 -16.54 -31.74 11.55
N LEU A 15 -17.19 -32.39 10.58
CA LEU A 15 -16.51 -32.87 9.36
C LEU A 15 -16.09 -31.74 8.41
N CYS A 16 -16.81 -30.61 8.42
CA CYS A 16 -16.46 -29.44 7.60
C CYS A 16 -15.30 -28.60 8.18
N GLY A 17 -14.89 -28.89 9.42
CA GLY A 17 -13.82 -28.19 10.14
C GLY A 17 -12.45 -28.88 10.10
N ALA A 18 -12.28 -29.93 9.28
CA ALA A 18 -10.98 -30.56 9.03
C ALA A 18 -10.03 -29.52 8.41
N GLN A 19 -9.26 -28.89 9.28
CA GLN A 19 -8.34 -27.81 9.00
C GLN A 19 -7.38 -28.19 7.87
N ASN A 20 -7.31 -27.32 6.88
CA ASN A 20 -6.17 -27.18 6.00
C ASN A 20 -4.93 -26.87 6.85
N GLN A 21 -4.29 -27.92 7.37
CA GLN A 21 -3.11 -27.82 8.21
C GLN A 21 -1.99 -27.18 7.40
N ALA A 22 -1.38 -26.15 7.98
CA ALA A 22 -0.26 -25.47 7.35
C ALA A 22 0.98 -26.38 7.40
N VAL A 23 1.62 -26.55 6.25
CA VAL A 23 2.81 -27.39 6.07
C VAL A 23 4.03 -26.49 5.90
N GLN A 24 5.13 -26.83 6.54
CA GLN A 24 6.41 -26.16 6.32
C GLN A 24 7.06 -26.71 5.06
N ILE A 25 7.30 -25.83 4.10
CA ILE A 25 8.02 -26.16 2.88
C ILE A 25 9.45 -25.66 3.04
N SER A 26 10.40 -26.56 2.88
CA SER A 26 11.83 -26.25 2.84
C SER A 26 12.44 -26.80 1.57
N GLY A 27 13.56 -26.24 1.15
CA GLY A 27 14.13 -26.61 -0.13
C GLY A 27 15.33 -25.80 -0.53
N VAL A 28 15.83 -26.09 -1.72
CA VAL A 28 16.93 -25.33 -2.33
C VAL A 28 16.52 -24.90 -3.73
N ALA A 29 16.74 -23.63 -4.04
CA ALA A 29 16.64 -23.09 -5.39
C ALA A 29 17.98 -23.22 -6.11
N LEU A 30 17.95 -23.85 -7.27
CA LEU A 30 19.10 -24.11 -8.12
C LEU A 30 18.84 -23.58 -9.53
N THR A 31 19.91 -23.31 -10.26
CA THR A 31 19.85 -23.08 -11.71
C THR A 31 19.44 -24.37 -12.44
N ALA A 32 18.71 -24.22 -13.54
CA ALA A 32 18.30 -25.33 -14.40
C ALA A 32 19.44 -25.84 -15.31
N ASP A 33 20.59 -25.17 -15.32
CA ASP A 33 21.76 -25.57 -16.09
C ASP A 33 22.41 -26.85 -15.52
N SER A 34 23.38 -27.39 -16.26
CA SER A 34 24.14 -28.56 -15.83
C SER A 34 24.97 -28.34 -14.55
N ALA A 35 25.30 -27.08 -14.23
CA ALA A 35 26.13 -26.74 -13.08
C ALA A 35 25.33 -26.75 -11.77
N LYS A 36 24.00 -26.61 -11.83
CA LYS A 36 23.08 -26.68 -10.67
C LYS A 36 23.56 -25.79 -9.52
N ILE A 37 23.96 -24.58 -9.85
CA ILE A 37 24.46 -23.57 -8.91
C ILE A 37 23.28 -23.06 -8.05
N PRO A 38 23.45 -22.91 -6.73
CA PRO A 38 22.43 -22.34 -5.87
C PRO A 38 22.09 -20.88 -6.19
N ILE A 39 20.81 -20.53 -6.09
CA ILE A 39 20.29 -19.20 -6.40
C ILE A 39 19.98 -18.45 -5.09
N PRO A 40 20.79 -17.45 -4.71
CA PRO A 40 20.52 -16.64 -3.52
C PRO A 40 19.40 -15.62 -3.74
N ASN A 41 18.81 -15.06 -2.70
CA ASN A 41 17.85 -13.94 -2.80
C ASN A 41 16.68 -14.18 -3.80
N ALA A 42 16.30 -15.43 -4.05
CA ALA A 42 15.13 -15.77 -4.82
C ALA A 42 13.90 -15.55 -3.94
N LYS A 43 12.91 -14.82 -4.45
CA LYS A 43 11.70 -14.48 -3.69
C LYS A 43 10.61 -15.50 -3.95
N PHE A 44 10.13 -16.10 -2.87
CA PHE A 44 9.04 -17.07 -2.85
C PHE A 44 7.78 -16.40 -2.32
N GLN A 45 6.71 -16.44 -3.12
CA GLN A 45 5.42 -15.84 -2.77
C GLN A 45 4.30 -16.84 -2.98
N VAL A 46 3.50 -17.08 -1.94
CA VAL A 46 2.28 -17.87 -2.09
C VAL A 46 1.22 -17.03 -2.81
N LYS A 47 0.58 -17.59 -3.84
CA LYS A 47 -0.47 -16.93 -4.61
C LYS A 47 -1.56 -16.37 -3.70
N GLY A 48 -1.81 -15.06 -3.79
CA GLY A 48 -2.86 -14.39 -3.01
C GLY A 48 -2.48 -14.05 -1.57
N ARG A 49 -1.26 -14.37 -1.11
CA ARG A 49 -0.76 -13.95 0.20
C ARG A 49 0.29 -12.86 0.08
N LYS A 50 0.33 -11.98 1.09
CA LYS A 50 1.30 -10.88 1.19
C LYS A 50 2.66 -11.34 1.75
N PHE A 51 2.71 -12.51 2.35
CA PHE A 51 3.94 -13.06 2.92
C PHE A 51 4.86 -13.59 1.83
N THR A 52 6.12 -13.20 1.91
CA THR A 52 7.19 -13.64 1.01
C THR A 52 8.41 -14.06 1.82
N THR A 53 9.08 -15.10 1.37
CA THR A 53 10.38 -15.55 1.90
C THR A 53 11.45 -15.35 0.83
N GLU A 54 12.70 -15.16 1.23
CA GLU A 54 13.84 -15.09 0.32
C GLU A 54 14.82 -16.24 0.60
N SER A 55 15.49 -16.75 -0.44
CA SER A 55 16.53 -17.78 -0.25
C SER A 55 17.84 -17.21 0.30
N GLY A 56 18.53 -18.02 1.10
CA GLY A 56 19.87 -17.74 1.61
C GLY A 56 20.97 -17.82 0.54
N ALA A 57 22.22 -17.57 0.94
CA ALA A 57 23.39 -17.60 0.06
C ALA A 57 23.61 -18.98 -0.62
N ASP A 58 23.21 -20.03 0.07
CA ASP A 58 23.22 -21.44 -0.33
C ASP A 58 21.97 -21.86 -1.13
N GLY A 59 21.09 -20.90 -1.47
CA GLY A 59 19.84 -21.15 -2.16
C GLY A 59 18.76 -21.80 -1.30
N PHE A 60 19.02 -22.04 -0.01
CA PHE A 60 18.06 -22.64 0.90
C PHE A 60 16.89 -21.68 1.18
N PHE A 61 15.68 -22.21 1.26
CA PHE A 61 14.49 -21.45 1.62
C PHE A 61 13.60 -22.26 2.56
N SER A 62 12.82 -21.55 3.40
CA SER A 62 11.75 -22.15 4.17
C SER A 62 10.55 -21.22 4.33
N LEU A 63 9.36 -21.71 3.99
CA LEU A 63 8.11 -20.98 4.14
C LEU A 63 6.99 -21.90 4.59
N THR A 64 5.88 -21.32 5.05
CA THR A 64 4.68 -22.06 5.40
C THR A 64 3.61 -21.88 4.33
N ALA A 65 3.03 -22.99 3.87
CA ALA A 65 1.96 -22.98 2.87
C ALA A 65 0.90 -24.05 3.20
N ILE A 66 -0.26 -23.95 2.55
CA ILE A 66 -1.34 -24.92 2.69
C ILE A 66 -1.28 -25.88 1.50
N PRO A 67 -1.57 -27.19 1.68
CA PRO A 67 -1.74 -28.11 0.56
C PRO A 67 -2.68 -27.54 -0.52
N GLY A 68 -2.25 -27.60 -1.78
CA GLY A 68 -2.96 -27.02 -2.93
C GLY A 68 -2.60 -25.58 -3.29
N ASP A 69 -1.82 -24.91 -2.46
CA ASP A 69 -1.30 -23.60 -2.82
C ASP A 69 -0.32 -23.67 -4.00
N SER A 70 -0.18 -22.54 -4.67
CA SER A 70 0.84 -22.31 -5.69
C SER A 70 1.82 -21.25 -5.19
N ILE A 71 3.10 -21.56 -5.24
CA ILE A 71 4.18 -20.62 -4.91
C ILE A 71 4.78 -20.10 -6.21
N PHE A 72 4.86 -18.79 -6.34
CA PHE A 72 5.61 -18.12 -7.40
C PHE A 72 7.02 -17.83 -6.90
N ILE A 73 8.00 -18.19 -7.71
CA ILE A 73 9.41 -17.89 -7.45
C ILE A 73 9.86 -16.85 -8.46
N THR A 74 10.50 -15.79 -7.95
CA THR A 74 10.99 -14.69 -8.77
C THR A 74 12.41 -14.31 -8.37
N ARG A 75 13.27 -14.11 -9.36
CA ARG A 75 14.64 -13.61 -9.18
C ARG A 75 15.02 -12.81 -10.41
N PHE A 76 15.72 -11.70 -10.22
CA PHE A 76 16.25 -10.92 -11.33
C PHE A 76 17.21 -11.76 -12.18
N GLY A 77 17.07 -11.71 -13.50
CA GLY A 77 17.85 -12.52 -14.45
C GLY A 77 17.34 -13.94 -14.66
N PHE A 78 16.24 -14.34 -14.00
CA PHE A 78 15.62 -15.65 -14.17
C PHE A 78 14.17 -15.52 -14.62
N GLU A 79 13.68 -16.55 -15.30
CA GLU A 79 12.26 -16.67 -15.62
C GLU A 79 11.44 -16.93 -14.35
N ARG A 80 10.17 -16.52 -14.40
CA ARG A 80 9.25 -16.72 -13.26
C ARG A 80 8.83 -18.18 -13.20
N SER A 81 9.31 -18.89 -12.19
CA SER A 81 8.94 -20.29 -11.96
C SER A 81 7.74 -20.41 -11.02
N LYS A 82 6.99 -21.51 -11.14
CA LYS A 82 5.86 -21.83 -10.28
C LYS A 82 6.04 -23.22 -9.67
N LEU A 83 5.93 -23.31 -8.36
CA LEU A 83 5.88 -24.57 -7.62
C LEU A 83 4.44 -24.82 -7.17
N HIS A 84 3.88 -25.96 -7.54
CA HIS A 84 2.57 -26.39 -7.05
C HIS A 84 2.73 -27.40 -5.92
N ILE A 85 2.02 -27.18 -4.83
CA ILE A 85 2.05 -28.02 -3.64
C ILE A 85 0.92 -29.05 -3.77
N PRO A 86 1.21 -30.36 -3.79
CA PRO A 86 0.17 -31.38 -3.90
C PRO A 86 -0.83 -31.34 -2.74
N ASP A 87 -2.11 -31.55 -3.04
CA ASP A 87 -3.21 -31.60 -2.06
C ASP A 87 -3.11 -32.82 -1.13
N THR A 88 -2.41 -33.87 -1.56
CA THR A 88 -2.29 -35.16 -0.85
C THR A 88 -1.17 -35.18 0.19
N LEU A 89 -0.57 -34.03 0.52
CA LEU A 89 0.51 -33.96 1.50
C LEU A 89 -0.03 -34.22 2.91
N SER A 90 0.34 -35.39 3.45
CA SER A 90 0.11 -35.77 4.84
C SER A 90 1.43 -35.71 5.59
N GLY A 91 1.68 -34.61 6.32
CA GLY A 91 2.88 -34.42 7.12
C GLY A 91 3.15 -32.94 7.42
N ASP A 92 4.00 -32.67 8.42
CA ASP A 92 4.29 -31.30 8.87
C ASP A 92 5.32 -30.57 8.00
N SER A 93 6.16 -31.32 7.26
CA SER A 93 7.22 -30.76 6.42
C SER A 93 7.27 -31.38 5.03
N TYR A 94 7.54 -30.55 4.01
CA TYR A 94 7.72 -30.97 2.62
C TYR A 94 9.02 -30.38 2.06
N ILE A 95 9.84 -31.23 1.42
CA ILE A 95 11.10 -30.82 0.79
C ILE A 95 10.87 -30.64 -0.71
N ALA A 96 11.15 -29.45 -1.22
CA ALA A 96 11.03 -29.13 -2.64
C ALA A 96 12.38 -28.74 -3.25
N LEU A 97 12.67 -29.25 -4.45
CA LEU A 97 13.77 -28.76 -5.27
C LEU A 97 13.20 -27.84 -6.34
N VAL A 98 13.69 -26.60 -6.41
CA VAL A 98 13.22 -25.62 -7.39
C VAL A 98 14.35 -25.32 -8.36
N SER A 99 14.17 -25.66 -9.64
CA SER A 99 15.07 -25.30 -10.72
C SER A 99 14.54 -24.08 -11.48
N MET A 100 15.35 -23.02 -11.60
CA MET A 100 14.99 -21.81 -12.36
C MET A 100 15.84 -21.67 -13.61
N GLU A 101 15.20 -21.27 -14.72
CA GLU A 101 15.86 -21.01 -15.99
C GLU A 101 16.29 -19.54 -16.08
N LEU A 102 17.45 -19.30 -16.71
CA LEU A 102 17.96 -17.95 -16.94
C LEU A 102 17.08 -17.26 -17.98
N SER A 103 16.64 -16.03 -17.68
CA SER A 103 15.87 -15.25 -18.63
C SER A 103 16.82 -14.47 -19.55
N THR A 104 16.85 -14.83 -20.83
CA THR A 104 17.43 -14.00 -21.89
C THR A 104 16.38 -13.01 -22.37
N THR A 105 16.08 -12.01 -21.57
CA THR A 105 15.32 -10.85 -22.07
C THR A 105 16.30 -9.95 -22.81
N GLU A 106 16.14 -9.84 -24.13
CA GLU A 106 16.85 -8.83 -24.91
C GLU A 106 16.30 -7.45 -24.53
N LEU A 107 17.18 -6.54 -24.11
CA LEU A 107 16.81 -5.15 -23.91
C LEU A 107 16.62 -4.50 -25.27
N ASP A 108 15.57 -3.73 -25.44
CA ASP A 108 15.36 -2.96 -26.66
C ASP A 108 16.57 -2.07 -26.94
N GLU A 109 17.00 -2.04 -28.20
CA GLU A 109 18.10 -1.21 -28.63
C GLU A 109 17.73 0.28 -28.45
N VAL A 110 18.51 0.99 -27.62
CA VAL A 110 18.37 2.43 -27.49
C VAL A 110 19.16 3.11 -28.61
N THR A 111 18.46 3.54 -29.66
CA THR A 111 19.09 4.33 -30.74
C THR A 111 19.48 5.71 -30.21
N LEU A 112 20.76 5.89 -29.92
CA LEU A 112 21.34 7.20 -29.58
C LEU A 112 21.50 8.01 -30.87
N TYR A 113 20.63 8.98 -31.10
CA TYR A 113 20.80 9.91 -32.21
C TYR A 113 21.98 10.84 -31.93
N PRO A 114 22.99 10.91 -32.84
CA PRO A 114 24.03 11.91 -32.72
C PRO A 114 23.43 13.31 -32.91
N TRP A 115 23.76 14.23 -31.99
CA TRP A 115 23.28 15.60 -32.08
C TRP A 115 23.85 16.30 -33.32
N PRO A 116 23.04 17.04 -34.10
CA PRO A 116 23.49 17.63 -35.37
C PRO A 116 24.65 18.62 -35.22
N ARG A 117 24.75 19.30 -34.07
CA ARG A 117 25.79 20.29 -33.75
C ARG A 117 26.05 20.37 -32.24
N PRO A 118 27.31 20.43 -31.77
CA PRO A 118 27.64 20.55 -30.35
C PRO A 118 27.02 21.78 -29.67
N GLU A 119 26.86 22.90 -30.40
CA GLU A 119 26.31 24.14 -29.81
C GLU A 119 24.82 23.99 -29.44
N ASN A 120 24.11 23.07 -30.09
CA ASN A 120 22.70 22.81 -29.81
C ASN A 120 22.51 21.96 -28.54
N LEU A 121 23.51 21.16 -28.15
CA LEU A 121 23.44 20.30 -26.97
C LEU A 121 23.14 21.10 -25.70
N ASN A 122 23.80 22.25 -25.51
CA ASN A 122 23.60 23.07 -24.31
C ASN A 122 22.18 23.62 -24.22
N ARG A 123 21.61 24.05 -25.35
CA ARG A 123 20.23 24.53 -25.40
C ARG A 123 19.25 23.42 -25.05
N GLU A 124 19.41 22.26 -25.68
CA GLU A 124 18.51 21.11 -25.49
C GLU A 124 18.64 20.50 -24.09
N LEU A 125 19.85 20.43 -23.53
CA LEU A 125 20.09 19.97 -22.16
C LEU A 125 19.44 20.91 -21.12
N LEU A 126 19.49 22.22 -21.37
CA LEU A 126 18.83 23.21 -20.51
C LEU A 126 17.30 23.17 -20.62
N SER A 127 16.76 22.83 -21.80
CA SER A 127 15.31 22.67 -22.01
C SER A 127 14.78 21.26 -21.71
N MET A 128 15.66 20.29 -21.49
CA MET A 128 15.28 18.92 -21.20
C MET A 128 14.54 18.86 -19.86
N THR A 129 13.31 18.35 -19.89
CA THR A 129 12.55 18.10 -18.67
C THR A 129 12.90 16.71 -18.15
N ILE A 130 13.53 16.65 -16.97
CA ILE A 130 13.80 15.37 -16.30
C ILE A 130 12.50 14.93 -15.62
N GLU A 131 11.96 13.79 -16.05
CA GLU A 131 10.78 13.21 -15.40
C GLU A 131 11.12 12.85 -13.96
N THR A 132 10.24 13.23 -13.02
CA THR A 132 10.43 12.87 -11.62
C THR A 132 10.03 11.41 -11.45
N THR A 133 10.97 10.55 -11.06
CA THR A 133 10.69 9.15 -10.76
C THR A 133 10.00 8.99 -9.40
N ASP A 134 9.29 7.87 -9.18
CA ASP A 134 8.69 7.55 -7.87
C ASP A 134 9.72 7.58 -6.73
N ARG A 135 10.96 7.21 -7.04
CA ARG A 135 12.09 7.27 -6.10
C ARG A 135 12.41 8.71 -5.71
N ASP A 136 12.41 9.63 -6.66
CA ASP A 136 12.69 11.04 -6.39
C ASP A 136 11.61 11.68 -5.52
N ILE A 137 10.34 11.30 -5.73
CA ILE A 137 9.22 11.70 -4.87
C ILE A 137 9.42 11.15 -3.45
N ALA A 138 9.76 9.87 -3.32
CA ALA A 138 10.01 9.24 -2.02
C ALA A 138 11.16 9.94 -1.28
N LEU A 139 12.25 10.27 -1.99
CA LEU A 139 13.39 10.99 -1.42
C LEU A 139 13.04 12.42 -0.99
N ARG A 140 12.26 13.15 -1.80
CA ARG A 140 11.76 14.50 -1.42
C ARG A 140 10.89 14.42 -0.17
N ASN A 141 9.99 13.45 -0.10
CA ASN A 141 9.15 13.25 1.08
C ASN A 141 9.98 12.90 2.31
N LEU A 142 10.98 12.05 2.16
CA LEU A 142 11.91 11.70 3.24
C LEU A 142 12.70 12.93 3.73
N ALA A 143 13.18 13.77 2.80
CA ALA A 143 13.87 15.00 3.15
C ALA A 143 12.96 15.98 3.92
N ILE A 144 11.71 16.14 3.49
CA ILE A 144 10.71 16.95 4.21
C ILE A 144 10.45 16.39 5.61
N GLN A 145 10.36 15.07 5.76
CA GLN A 145 10.20 14.43 7.07
C GLN A 145 11.42 14.67 7.96
N SER A 146 12.63 14.52 7.43
CA SER A 146 13.87 14.80 8.15
C SER A 146 13.95 16.26 8.62
N LEU A 147 13.59 17.22 7.75
CA LEU A 147 13.54 18.63 8.11
C LEU A 147 12.50 18.92 9.20
N LYS A 148 11.33 18.27 9.15
CA LYS A 148 10.31 18.40 10.20
C LYS A 148 10.79 17.85 11.54
N GLU A 149 11.48 16.72 11.53
CA GLU A 149 12.03 16.13 12.75
C GLU A 149 13.12 17.03 13.35
N GLN A 150 14.01 17.56 12.52
CA GLN A 150 15.02 18.53 12.95
C GLN A 150 14.38 19.81 13.53
N ALA A 151 13.35 20.35 12.88
CA ALA A 151 12.63 21.52 13.37
C ALA A 151 11.95 21.25 14.74
N LYS A 152 11.41 20.04 14.94
CA LYS A 152 10.82 19.63 16.22
C LYS A 152 11.87 19.54 17.33
N VAL A 153 13.06 19.05 17.02
CA VAL A 153 14.19 18.95 17.98
C VAL A 153 14.76 20.33 18.33
N MET A 154 14.87 21.24 17.36
CA MET A 154 15.35 22.61 17.60
C MET A 154 14.41 23.42 18.49
N GLY A 155 13.14 23.02 18.62
CA GLY A 155 12.12 23.75 19.37
C GLY A 155 11.67 25.01 18.64
N MET A 156 10.49 25.51 18.98
CA MET A 156 9.98 26.78 18.42
C MET A 156 10.46 27.94 19.30
N ASP A 157 10.97 29.00 18.69
CA ASP A 157 11.22 30.27 19.38
C ASP A 157 9.89 30.91 19.82
N ALA A 158 9.90 31.73 20.88
CA ALA A 158 8.70 32.30 21.49
C ALA A 158 7.85 33.12 20.49
N GLY A 159 8.50 33.78 19.52
CA GLY A 159 7.80 34.48 18.43
C GLY A 159 7.12 33.54 17.43
N GLU A 160 7.73 32.39 17.14
CA GLU A 160 7.15 31.38 16.23
C GLU A 160 5.99 30.62 16.87
N ILE A 161 6.05 30.36 18.18
CA ILE A 161 4.95 29.76 18.94
C ILE A 161 3.70 30.64 18.87
N SER A 162 3.85 31.96 19.08
CA SER A 162 2.73 32.91 19.01
C SER A 162 2.06 32.90 17.64
N ASN A 163 2.86 32.91 16.57
CA ASN A 163 2.36 32.84 15.19
C ASN A 163 1.70 31.48 14.88
N TYR A 164 2.24 30.38 15.38
CA TYR A 164 1.65 29.05 15.24
C TYR A 164 0.29 28.95 15.96
N ILE A 165 0.20 29.45 17.20
CA ILE A 165 -1.06 29.52 17.95
C ILE A 165 -2.07 30.39 17.21
N MET A 166 -1.68 31.58 16.75
CA MET A 166 -2.59 32.47 16.02
C MET A 166 -3.06 31.86 14.69
N LYS A 167 -2.19 31.13 13.97
CA LYS A 167 -2.56 30.44 12.72
C LYS A 167 -3.50 29.25 12.96
N SER A 168 -3.24 28.45 13.98
CA SER A 168 -4.13 27.33 14.36
C SER A 168 -5.50 27.83 14.83
N GLN A 169 -5.54 28.94 15.58
CA GLN A 169 -6.78 29.57 16.01
C GLN A 169 -7.52 30.22 14.83
N SER A 170 -6.80 30.80 13.88
CA SER A 170 -7.42 31.31 12.65
C SER A 170 -8.03 30.19 11.82
N GLN A 171 -7.36 29.04 11.69
CA GLN A 171 -7.88 27.88 10.97
C GLN A 171 -9.12 27.29 11.65
N THR A 172 -9.15 27.17 12.97
CA THR A 172 -10.37 26.73 13.68
C THR A 172 -11.51 27.74 13.56
N ILE A 173 -11.23 29.05 13.52
CA ILE A 173 -12.25 30.09 13.26
C ILE A 173 -12.75 30.03 11.81
N HIS A 174 -11.86 29.83 10.84
CA HIS A 174 -12.23 29.66 9.43
C HIS A 174 -13.05 28.39 9.22
N ASP A 175 -12.69 27.28 9.88
CA ASP A 175 -13.44 26.02 9.82
C ASP A 175 -14.75 26.11 10.61
N ALA A 176 -14.80 26.83 11.74
CA ALA A 176 -16.05 27.11 12.46
C ALA A 176 -17.01 27.93 11.58
N ASN A 177 -16.53 29.01 10.94
CA ASN A 177 -17.34 29.78 10.00
C ASN A 177 -17.79 28.96 8.78
N ARG A 178 -17.04 27.92 8.40
CA ARG A 178 -17.43 26.97 7.34
C ARG A 178 -18.39 25.88 7.84
N TYR A 179 -18.28 25.44 9.09
CA TYR A 179 -19.22 24.50 9.74
C TYR A 179 -20.59 25.15 10.01
N TYR A 180 -20.65 26.47 10.16
CA TYR A 180 -21.89 27.25 10.11
C TYR A 180 -22.47 27.42 8.68
N GLY A 181 -21.77 26.95 7.64
CA GLY A 181 -22.11 27.19 6.24
C GLY A 181 -22.22 25.96 5.32
N ALA A 182 -21.96 24.73 5.77
CA ALA A 182 -21.85 23.59 4.84
C ALA A 182 -22.44 22.25 5.32
N SER A 183 -23.33 22.24 6.32
CA SER A 183 -24.22 21.09 6.55
C SER A 183 -25.65 21.60 6.75
N GLY A 184 -26.52 21.28 5.79
CA GLY A 184 -27.92 21.71 5.78
C GLY A 184 -28.73 21.27 7.00
N GLY A 185 -28.19 20.39 7.86
CA GLY A 185 -28.84 19.95 9.10
C GLY A 185 -28.46 20.78 10.34
N ALA A 186 -27.18 21.10 10.53
CA ALA A 186 -26.72 21.79 11.74
C ALA A 186 -26.98 23.32 11.70
N ALA A 187 -26.95 23.92 10.51
CA ALA A 187 -27.26 25.34 10.32
C ALA A 187 -28.75 25.66 10.60
N ILE A 188 -29.66 24.69 10.41
CA ILE A 188 -31.08 24.86 10.73
C ILE A 188 -31.26 24.92 12.26
N LEU A 189 -30.63 24.01 13.00
CA LEU A 189 -30.76 23.95 14.46
C LEU A 189 -30.17 25.18 15.15
N GLY A 190 -29.03 25.70 14.67
CA GLY A 190 -28.42 26.92 15.22
C GLY A 190 -29.18 28.21 14.92
N ARG A 191 -29.94 28.26 13.82
CA ARG A 191 -30.80 29.41 13.47
C ARG A 191 -32.10 29.42 14.26
N LEU A 192 -32.65 28.25 14.59
CA LEU A 192 -33.86 28.13 15.40
C LEU A 192 -33.63 28.50 16.88
N SER A 193 -32.42 28.28 17.41
CA SER A 193 -32.07 28.60 18.80
C SER A 193 -31.55 30.03 19.02
N ASN A 194 -31.39 30.84 17.96
CA ASN A 194 -30.89 32.22 18.06
C ASN A 194 -32.05 33.24 18.20
N PRO A 195 -32.27 33.87 19.37
CA PRO A 195 -33.39 34.78 19.60
C PRO A 195 -33.31 36.09 18.80
N PHE A 196 -32.13 36.49 18.32
CA PHE A 196 -31.96 37.69 17.49
C PHE A 196 -32.35 37.44 16.03
N ALA A 197 -32.21 36.22 15.54
CA ALA A 197 -32.68 35.87 14.19
C ALA A 197 -34.20 35.92 14.09
N TRP A 198 -34.91 35.54 15.16
CA TRP A 198 -36.38 35.64 15.23
C TRP A 198 -36.89 37.08 15.25
N SER A 199 -36.20 38.00 15.95
CA SER A 199 -36.63 39.40 15.97
C SER A 199 -36.52 40.06 14.59
N GLN A 200 -35.47 39.75 13.83
CA GLN A 200 -35.30 40.22 12.46
C GLN A 200 -36.33 39.59 11.51
N PHE A 201 -36.65 38.30 11.69
CA PHE A 201 -37.68 37.61 10.93
C PHE A 201 -39.08 38.24 11.13
N PHE A 202 -39.50 38.46 12.38
CA PHE A 202 -40.80 39.08 12.66
C PHE A 202 -40.87 40.53 12.16
N GLN A 203 -39.76 41.28 12.21
CA GLN A 203 -39.69 42.62 11.62
C GLN A 203 -39.83 42.57 10.09
N ALA A 204 -39.16 41.64 9.41
CA ALA A 204 -39.27 41.45 7.96
C ALA A 204 -40.70 41.05 7.55
N LEU A 205 -41.35 40.20 8.35
CA LEU A 205 -42.75 39.80 8.14
C LEU A 205 -43.72 40.98 8.30
N LYS A 206 -43.47 41.85 9.28
CA LYS A 206 -44.26 43.08 9.50
C LYS A 206 -44.03 44.14 8.43
N ARG A 207 -42.82 44.22 7.85
CA ARG A 207 -42.51 45.08 6.70
C ARG A 207 -43.11 44.58 5.39
N GLY A 208 -43.52 43.31 5.32
CA GLY A 208 -44.12 42.73 4.13
C GLY A 208 -43.11 42.20 3.11
N ASP A 209 -41.85 41.97 3.53
CA ASP A 209 -40.75 41.54 2.65
C ASP A 209 -41.02 40.18 1.95
N PHE A 210 -42.01 39.41 2.41
CA PHE A 210 -42.41 38.10 1.89
C PHE A 210 -43.73 38.10 1.11
N LYS A 211 -44.31 39.26 0.78
CA LYS A 211 -45.43 39.34 -0.17
C LYS A 211 -44.89 39.45 -1.60
N ASN A 212 -44.64 38.30 -2.21
CA ASN A 212 -44.74 38.04 -3.65
C ASN A 212 -45.38 36.67 -3.83
#